data_AF-A0A6P8N1Y3-F1
#
_entry.id   AF-A0A6P8N1Y3-F1
#
_cell.length_a   1.000
_cell.length_b   1.000
_cell.length_c   1.000
_cell.angle_alpha   90.00
_cell.angle_beta   90.00
_cell.angle_gamma   90.00
#
_symmetry.space_group_name_H-M   'P 1'
#
loop_
_entity.id
_entity.type
_entity.pdbx_description
1 polymer ?
#
loop_
_entity_poly.entity_id
_entity_poly.type
_entity_poly.pdbx_seq_one_letter_code
_entity_poly.pdbx_strand_id
1 'polypeptide(L)'
;MRMRKTITGGVILEVPEDQGREKAAALAAQLTRALDPNEVRVATPFRAAEARVSLIDIAATKAEIQNTLARESACKPEDIRLREIRPARNGLGTVWIRGPASAVRKLAQAGKVAIGWSTAKVEAIERRPLQC
;
A
#
# COMPACT_ATOMS: atom_id res chain seq x y z
N MET A 1 -22.04 9.45 -1.56
CA MET A 1 -21.59 8.20 -2.22
C MET A 1 -21.96 8.31 -3.70
N ARG A 2 -21.02 8.09 -4.61
CA ARG A 2 -21.25 8.17 -6.06
C ARG A 2 -21.12 6.78 -6.66
N MET A 3 -22.02 6.41 -7.56
CA MET A 3 -21.98 5.13 -8.28
C MET A 3 -21.63 5.40 -9.74
N ARG A 4 -20.67 4.65 -10.29
CA ARG A 4 -20.29 4.71 -11.70
C ARG A 4 -20.19 3.30 -12.29
N LYS A 5 -20.71 3.11 -13.49
CA LYS A 5 -20.50 1.87 -14.27
C LYS A 5 -19.17 1.94 -15.01
N THR A 6 -18.44 0.84 -15.02
CA THR A 6 -17.19 0.68 -15.76
C THR A 6 -17.47 0.11 -17.15
N ILE A 7 -16.53 0.31 -18.08
CA ILE A 7 -16.62 -0.23 -19.45
C ILE A 7 -16.67 -1.77 -19.43
N THR A 8 -16.05 -2.40 -18.44
CA THR A 8 -16.07 -3.87 -18.26
C THR A 8 -17.34 -4.39 -17.57
N GLY A 9 -18.38 -3.57 -17.42
CA GLY A 9 -19.67 -3.95 -16.81
C GLY A 9 -19.68 -3.97 -15.27
N GLY A 10 -18.53 -3.76 -14.62
CA GLY A 10 -18.45 -3.65 -13.16
C GLY A 10 -18.98 -2.31 -12.62
N VAL A 11 -19.23 -2.25 -11.32
CA VAL A 11 -19.72 -1.05 -10.62
C VAL A 11 -18.64 -0.52 -9.67
N ILE A 12 -18.35 0.78 -9.75
CA ILE A 12 -17.51 1.49 -8.78
C ILE A 12 -18.42 2.29 -7.85
N LEU A 13 -18.27 2.04 -6.55
CA LEU A 13 -18.90 2.80 -5.48
C LEU A 13 -17.86 3.69 -4.82
N GLU A 14 -17.93 4.99 -5.09
CA GLU A 14 -17.03 6.00 -4.54
C GLU A 14 -17.58 6.52 -3.22
N VAL A 15 -16.82 6.28 -2.15
CA VAL A 15 -17.07 6.82 -0.82
C VAL A 15 -16.41 8.20 -0.75
N PRO A 16 -17.12 9.26 -0.31
CA PRO A 16 -16.54 10.60 -0.15
C PRO A 16 -15.27 10.56 0.72
N GLU A 17 -14.24 11.34 0.35
CA GLU A 17 -12.95 11.35 1.05
C GLU A 17 -13.07 11.60 2.55
N ASP A 18 -14.01 12.45 2.95
CA ASP A 18 -14.30 12.80 4.36
C ASP A 18 -14.83 11.62 5.21
N GLN A 19 -15.29 10.57 4.55
CA GLN A 19 -15.85 9.37 5.18
C GLN A 19 -14.84 8.20 5.22
N GLY A 20 -13.67 8.38 4.62
CA GLY A 20 -12.48 7.58 4.92
C GLY A 20 -12.50 6.12 4.46
N ARG A 21 -11.36 5.47 4.71
CA ARG A 21 -11.07 4.09 4.35
C ARG A 21 -11.91 3.07 5.12
N GLU A 22 -12.23 3.38 6.37
CA GLU A 22 -12.98 2.48 7.26
C GLU A 22 -14.40 2.27 6.78
N LYS A 23 -15.10 3.33 6.33
CA LYS A 23 -16.45 3.18 5.75
C LYS A 23 -16.44 2.44 4.43
N ALA A 24 -15.41 2.64 3.59
CA ALA A 24 -15.25 1.85 2.37
C ALA A 24 -15.03 0.35 2.68
N ALA A 25 -14.25 0.04 3.72
CA ALA A 25 -14.04 -1.33 4.18
C ALA A 25 -15.32 -1.93 4.80
N ALA A 26 -16.06 -1.15 5.61
CA ALA A 26 -17.34 -1.58 6.20
C ALA A 26 -18.39 -1.85 5.11
N LEU A 27 -18.50 -0.97 4.13
CA LEU A 27 -19.39 -1.15 2.97
C LEU A 27 -19.00 -2.40 2.17
N ALA A 28 -17.71 -2.59 1.91
CA ALA A 28 -17.25 -3.80 1.23
C ALA A 28 -17.59 -5.07 2.03
N ALA A 29 -17.38 -5.07 3.34
CA ALA A 29 -17.73 -6.20 4.20
C ALA A 29 -19.24 -6.49 4.20
N GLN A 30 -20.08 -5.45 4.20
CA GLN A 30 -21.54 -5.60 4.08
C GLN A 30 -21.94 -6.17 2.72
N LEU A 31 -21.36 -5.66 1.63
CA LEU A 31 -21.64 -6.15 0.27
C LEU A 31 -21.19 -7.61 0.10
N THR A 32 -20.02 -7.98 0.63
CA THR A 32 -19.54 -9.37 0.60
C THR A 32 -20.45 -10.32 1.38
N ARG A 33 -21.13 -9.83 2.43
CA ARG A 33 -22.13 -10.64 3.19
C ARG A 33 -23.47 -10.73 2.47
N ALA A 34 -23.86 -9.69 1.75
CA ALA A 34 -25.17 -9.58 1.12
C ALA A 34 -25.23 -10.20 -0.29
N LEU A 35 -24.07 -10.41 -0.93
CA LEU A 35 -23.97 -10.88 -2.31
C LEU A 35 -23.33 -12.26 -2.36
N ASP A 36 -23.73 -13.07 -3.34
CA ASP A 36 -23.12 -14.39 -3.57
C ASP A 36 -21.65 -14.21 -4.03
N PRO A 37 -20.67 -14.77 -3.31
CA PRO A 37 -19.26 -14.68 -3.68
C PRO A 37 -18.91 -15.36 -5.01
N ASN A 38 -19.75 -16.27 -5.51
CA ASN A 38 -19.56 -16.93 -6.80
C ASN A 38 -20.01 -16.07 -7.98
N GLU A 39 -20.94 -15.14 -7.76
CA GLU A 39 -21.47 -14.26 -8.80
C GLU A 39 -20.81 -12.87 -8.79
N VAL A 40 -20.46 -12.35 -7.59
CA VAL A 40 -19.98 -10.98 -7.45
C VAL A 40 -18.68 -10.91 -6.64
N ARG A 41 -17.63 -10.42 -7.30
CA ARG A 41 -16.36 -10.11 -6.65
C ARG A 41 -16.35 -8.68 -6.12
N VAL A 42 -16.46 -8.53 -4.80
CA VAL A 42 -16.31 -7.24 -4.11
C VAL A 42 -14.84 -7.00 -3.79
N ALA A 43 -14.30 -5.87 -4.23
CA ALA A 43 -12.94 -5.43 -3.90
C ALA A 43 -12.97 -3.99 -3.39
N THR A 44 -12.05 -3.64 -2.49
CA THR A 44 -11.87 -2.28 -1.97
C THR A 44 -10.60 -1.68 -2.57
N PRO A 45 -10.61 -1.23 -3.84
CA PRO A 45 -9.43 -0.65 -4.45
C PRO A 45 -9.08 0.67 -3.77
N PHE A 46 -7.79 0.91 -3.55
CA PHE A 46 -7.25 2.18 -3.11
C PHE A 46 -6.29 2.72 -4.15
N ARG A 47 -6.09 4.04 -4.17
CA ARG A 47 -5.05 4.65 -5.00
C ARG A 47 -3.69 4.17 -4.50
N ALA A 48 -2.99 3.37 -5.29
CA ALA A 48 -1.68 2.85 -4.94
C ALA A 48 -0.55 3.78 -5.40
N ALA A 49 0.50 3.87 -4.58
CA ALA A 49 1.77 4.49 -4.90
C ALA A 49 2.93 3.53 -4.58
N GLU A 50 4.11 3.85 -5.09
CA GLU A 50 5.33 3.06 -4.89
C GLU A 50 6.40 3.90 -4.19
N ALA A 51 7.18 3.27 -3.31
CA ALA A 51 8.38 3.85 -2.72
C ALA A 51 9.53 2.84 -2.68
N ARG A 52 10.74 3.36 -2.69
CA ARG A 52 11.98 2.61 -2.48
C ARG A 52 12.41 2.77 -1.04
N VAL A 53 12.67 1.66 -0.35
CA VAL A 53 13.24 1.63 0.99
C VAL A 53 14.65 1.06 0.87
N SER A 54 15.66 1.79 1.33
CA SER A 54 17.08 1.47 1.20
C SER A 54 17.78 1.57 2.56
N LEU A 55 19.02 1.09 2.66
CA LEU A 55 19.79 1.04 3.91
C LEU A 55 19.18 0.11 4.97
N ILE A 56 18.59 -1.00 4.53
CA ILE A 56 17.98 -2.00 5.39
C ILE A 56 19.07 -2.98 5.85
N ASP A 57 19.11 -3.32 7.13
CA ASP A 57 20.00 -4.38 7.61
C ASP A 57 19.71 -5.74 6.95
N ILE A 58 20.74 -6.53 6.66
CA ILE A 58 20.58 -7.80 5.94
C ILE A 58 19.88 -8.88 6.77
N ALA A 59 19.86 -8.75 8.10
CA ALA A 59 19.12 -9.64 9.00
C ALA A 59 17.63 -9.29 9.09
N ALA A 60 17.21 -8.12 8.59
CA ALA A 60 15.81 -7.70 8.66
C ALA A 60 14.91 -8.60 7.79
N THR A 61 13.87 -9.16 8.41
CA THR A 61 12.93 -10.03 7.71
C THR A 61 11.87 -9.23 6.95
N LYS A 62 11.29 -9.83 5.90
CA LYS A 62 10.16 -9.20 5.17
C LYS A 62 9.01 -8.82 6.11
N ALA A 63 8.68 -9.69 7.07
CA ALA A 63 7.59 -9.44 8.02
C ALA A 63 7.90 -8.24 8.94
N GLU A 64 9.14 -8.13 9.43
CA GLU A 64 9.58 -7.01 10.26
C GLU A 64 9.52 -5.68 9.51
N ILE A 65 10.01 -5.65 8.26
CA ILE A 65 9.92 -4.48 7.38
C ILE A 65 8.44 -4.10 7.17
N GLN A 66 7.59 -5.08 6.84
CA GLN A 66 6.18 -4.85 6.56
C GLN A 66 5.44 -4.27 7.77
N ASN A 67 5.62 -4.89 8.94
CA ASN A 67 4.97 -4.47 10.18
C ASN A 67 5.44 -3.08 10.62
N THR A 68 6.73 -2.80 10.51
CA THR A 68 7.28 -1.50 10.85
C THR A 68 6.73 -0.40 9.95
N LEU A 69 6.76 -0.59 8.62
CA LEU A 69 6.21 0.38 7.67
C LEU A 69 4.70 0.57 7.86
N ALA A 70 3.97 -0.49 8.19
CA ALA A 70 2.53 -0.44 8.47
C ALA A 70 2.21 0.41 9.70
N ARG A 71 2.99 0.23 10.78
CA ARG A 71 2.88 1.02 12.02
C ARG A 71 3.15 2.51 11.77
N GLU A 72 4.24 2.84 11.09
CA GLU A 72 4.63 4.23 10.79
C GLU A 72 3.63 4.95 9.87
N SER A 73 3.00 4.21 8.96
CA SER A 73 2.05 4.77 8.00
C SER A 73 0.58 4.70 8.43
N ALA A 74 0.30 4.13 9.61
CA ALA A 74 -1.04 3.83 10.12
C ALA A 74 -1.91 3.08 9.11
N CYS A 75 -1.34 2.07 8.43
CA CYS A 75 -2.06 1.19 7.52
C CYS A 75 -1.90 -0.27 7.92
N LYS A 76 -2.71 -1.16 7.33
CA LYS A 76 -2.59 -2.60 7.62
C LYS A 76 -1.36 -3.16 6.91
N PRO A 77 -0.64 -4.12 7.52
CA PRO A 77 0.51 -4.74 6.87
C PRO A 77 0.14 -5.34 5.52
N GLU A 78 -1.03 -5.95 5.40
CA GLU A 78 -1.59 -6.54 4.18
C GLU A 78 -1.66 -5.56 2.99
N ASP A 79 -1.77 -4.26 3.26
CA ASP A 79 -1.86 -3.23 2.23
C ASP A 79 -0.51 -2.87 1.62
N ILE A 80 0.58 -3.16 2.36
CA ILE A 80 1.95 -2.92 1.94
C ILE A 80 2.47 -4.18 1.29
N ARG A 81 2.57 -4.15 -0.04
CA ARG A 81 3.21 -5.20 -0.81
C ARG A 81 4.70 -4.91 -0.93
N LEU A 82 5.51 -5.78 -0.34
CA LEU A 82 6.95 -5.79 -0.49
C LEU A 82 7.34 -6.64 -1.71
N ARG A 83 8.20 -6.10 -2.58
CA ARG A 83 8.94 -6.92 -3.54
C ARG A 83 10.08 -7.66 -2.84
N GLU A 84 10.84 -8.44 -3.60
CA GLU A 84 12.06 -9.05 -3.09
C GLU A 84 13.06 -8.00 -2.60
N ILE A 85 13.72 -8.32 -1.49
CA ILE A 85 14.79 -7.51 -0.93
C ILE A 85 16.02 -7.80 -1.79
N ARG A 86 16.54 -6.76 -2.44
CA ARG A 86 17.75 -6.85 -3.25
C ARG A 86 18.95 -6.39 -2.42
N PRO A 87 20.02 -7.19 -2.34
CA PRO A 87 21.25 -6.74 -1.70
C PRO A 87 21.89 -5.64 -2.55
N ALA A 88 22.35 -4.58 -1.91
CA ALA A 88 23.12 -3.51 -2.52
C ALA A 88 24.62 -3.73 -2.29
N ARG A 89 25.45 -3.05 -3.09
CA ARG A 89 26.92 -3.19 -3.06
C ARG A 89 27.57 -2.79 -1.73
N ASN A 90 26.84 -2.06 -0.89
CA ASN A 90 27.26 -1.62 0.44
C ASN A 90 26.92 -2.61 1.56
N GLY A 91 26.47 -3.84 1.24
CA GLY A 91 26.10 -4.86 2.22
C GLY A 91 24.72 -4.66 2.86
N LEU A 92 23.97 -3.62 2.46
CA LEU A 92 22.61 -3.34 2.94
C LEU A 92 21.56 -3.75 1.92
N GLY A 93 20.33 -4.00 2.39
CA GLY A 93 19.17 -4.31 1.57
C GLY A 93 18.48 -3.07 0.99
N THR A 94 17.88 -3.26 -0.18
CA THR A 94 16.92 -2.33 -0.79
C THR A 94 15.67 -3.08 -1.20
N VAL A 95 14.49 -2.56 -0.88
CA VAL A 95 13.20 -3.15 -1.25
C VAL A 95 12.28 -2.11 -1.86
N TRP A 96 11.46 -2.56 -2.80
CA TRP A 96 10.39 -1.76 -3.38
C TRP A 96 9.10 -2.09 -2.67
N ILE A 97 8.37 -1.05 -2.26
CA ILE A 97 7.07 -1.17 -1.61
C ILE A 97 5.99 -0.58 -2.49
N ARG A 98 4.83 -1.23 -2.52
CA ARG A 98 3.60 -0.71 -3.11
C ARG A 98 2.51 -0.74 -2.06
N GLY A 99 1.87 0.41 -1.84
CA GLY A 99 0.83 0.52 -0.83
C GLY A 99 -0.11 1.70 -1.10
N PRO A 100 -1.01 2.01 -0.15
CA PRO A 100 -1.92 3.14 -0.27
C PRO A 100 -1.14 4.45 -0.44
N ALA A 101 -1.58 5.32 -1.36
CA ALA A 101 -0.85 6.53 -1.70
C ALA A 101 -0.66 7.47 -0.50
N SER A 102 -1.64 7.53 0.40
CA SER A 102 -1.53 8.28 1.66
C SER A 102 -0.45 7.70 2.57
N ALA A 103 -0.42 6.38 2.74
CA ALA A 103 0.56 5.67 3.57
C ALA A 103 1.99 5.84 3.01
N VAL A 104 2.17 5.60 1.71
CA VAL A 104 3.46 5.75 1.02
C VAL A 104 3.95 7.20 1.07
N ARG A 105 3.06 8.18 0.89
CA ARG A 105 3.41 9.60 0.99
C ARG A 105 3.87 9.97 2.40
N LYS A 106 3.21 9.48 3.46
CA LYS A 106 3.64 9.68 4.84
C LYS A 106 5.05 9.14 5.08
N LEU A 107 5.32 7.92 4.63
CA LEU A 107 6.64 7.30 4.76
C LEU A 107 7.73 8.08 4.00
N ALA A 108 7.42 8.53 2.78
CA ALA A 108 8.36 9.33 1.99
C ALA A 108 8.60 10.73 2.58
N GLN A 109 7.59 11.34 3.21
CA GLN A 109 7.72 12.62 3.92
C GLN A 109 8.56 12.48 5.20
N ALA A 110 8.42 11.37 5.93
CA ALA A 110 9.31 11.04 7.05
C ALA A 110 10.75 10.83 6.58
N GLY A 111 10.93 10.24 5.38
CA GLY A 111 12.22 10.08 4.69
C GLY A 111 13.15 9.03 5.31
N LYS A 112 12.97 8.71 6.60
CA LYS A 112 13.71 7.69 7.34
C LYS A 112 12.77 6.92 8.26
N VAL A 113 13.01 5.62 8.40
CA VAL A 113 12.26 4.72 9.28
C VAL A 113 13.24 3.80 9.98
N ALA A 114 13.10 3.64 11.30
CA ALA A 114 13.89 2.68 12.06
C ALA A 114 13.35 1.27 11.82
N ILE A 115 14.16 0.38 11.24
CA ILE A 115 13.81 -1.03 10.98
C ILE A 115 14.88 -1.89 11.66
N GLY A 116 14.46 -2.63 12.69
CA GLY A 116 15.38 -3.37 13.55
C GLY A 116 16.43 -2.43 14.15
N TRP A 117 17.71 -2.72 13.86
CA TRP A 117 18.87 -1.93 14.29
C TRP A 117 19.34 -0.89 13.28
N SER A 118 18.65 -0.77 12.13
CA SER A 118 19.03 0.12 11.03
C SER A 118 18.07 1.28 10.86
N THR A 119 18.57 2.40 10.35
CA THR A 119 17.73 3.51 9.87
C THR A 119 17.61 3.42 8.37
N ALA A 120 16.48 2.87 7.90
CA ALA A 120 16.20 2.74 6.48
C ALA A 120 15.74 4.08 5.89
N LYS A 121 16.23 4.41 4.69
CA LYS A 121 15.82 5.60 3.93
C LYS A 121 14.65 5.28 3.02
N VAL A 122 13.60 6.08 3.05
CA VAL A 122 12.40 5.93 2.21
C VAL A 122 12.34 7.05 1.18
N GLU A 123 12.21 6.68 -0.09
CA GLU A 123 12.10 7.61 -1.22
C GLU A 123 10.87 7.26 -2.06
N ALA A 124 9.95 8.21 -2.24
CA ALA A 124 8.82 8.02 -3.15
C ALA A 124 9.32 7.86 -4.59
N ILE A 125 8.72 6.93 -5.32
CA ILE A 125 8.98 6.80 -6.76
C ILE A 125 7.93 7.61 -7.49
N GLU A 126 8.39 8.57 -8.30
CA GLU A 126 7.50 9.31 -9.16
C GLU A 126 6.84 8.38 -10.16
N ARG A 127 5.53 8.58 -10.37
CA ARG A 127 4.82 7.87 -11.43
C ARG A 127 5.47 8.25 -12.75
N ARG A 128 6.01 7.24 -13.45
CA ARG A 128 6.48 7.43 -14.82
C ARG A 128 5.33 8.03 -15.64
N PRO A 129 5.58 9.10 -16.42
CA PRO A 129 4.57 9.63 -17.32
C PRO A 129 4.12 8.52 -18.27
N LEU A 130 2.83 8.53 -18.64
CA LEU A 130 2.32 7.63 -19.67
C LEU A 130 3.09 7.94 -20.96
N GLN A 131 3.96 7.02 -21.37
CA GLN A 131 4.53 7.06 -22.70
C GLN A 131 3.49 6.46 -23.63
N CYS A 132 2.91 7.30 -24.49
CA CYS A 132 2.03 6.91 -25.58
C CYS A 132 2.87 6.45 -26.77
#